data_AF-A0A848CEX2-F1
#
_entry.id   AF-A0A848CEX2-F1
#
_cell.length_a   1.000
_cell.length_b   1.000
_cell.length_c   1.000
_cell.angle_alpha   90.00
_cell.angle_beta   90.00
_cell.angle_gamma   90.00
#
_symmetry.space_group_name_H-M   'P 1'
#
loop_
_entity.id
_entity.type
_entity.pdbx_description
1 polymer ?
#
loop_
_entity_poly.entity_id
_entity_poly.type
_entity_poly.pdbx_seq_one_letter_code
_entity_poly.pdbx_strand_id
1 'polypeptide(L)'
;METRINVKLEFNRLVVDINELEFLDKSLNKVGPLVDRLTRELENEEQKIKLYKLKGTYSDNKFRLAMLIRGVSLNEIYKLKALPISDNVTIVGPITFIEKTEEQHRQAQYYNDLLLSREQTLDAIKQALKRLEYVNPNDLKFSGVTVLEWLDMNYIAKKISAILKLG
;
A
#
# COMPACT_ATOMS: atom_id res chain seq x y z
N MET A 1 5.58 -12.12 -34.95
CA MET A 1 4.75 -13.24 -34.44
C MET A 1 3.69 -12.59 -33.58
N GLU A 2 2.42 -12.60 -33.98
CA GLU A 2 1.34 -12.10 -33.11
C GLU A 2 1.19 -13.05 -31.92
N THR A 3 1.28 -12.52 -30.71
CA THR A 3 1.07 -13.29 -29.48
C THR A 3 -0.41 -13.62 -29.39
N ARG A 4 -0.76 -14.90 -29.62
CA ARG A 4 -2.13 -15.38 -29.46
C ARG A 4 -2.60 -15.18 -28.03
N ILE A 5 -3.84 -14.76 -27.86
CA ILE A 5 -4.47 -14.63 -26.54
C ILE A 5 -5.48 -15.75 -26.31
N ASN A 6 -5.57 -16.24 -25.07
CA ASN A 6 -6.67 -17.11 -24.66
C ASN A 6 -7.79 -16.23 -24.09
N VAL A 7 -8.82 -15.99 -24.90
CA VAL A 7 -9.93 -15.07 -24.62
C VAL A 7 -10.67 -15.46 -23.34
N LYS A 8 -10.89 -16.76 -23.12
CA LYS A 8 -11.58 -17.26 -21.92
C LYS A 8 -10.75 -17.02 -20.66
N LEU A 9 -9.44 -17.26 -20.72
CA LEU A 9 -8.54 -17.00 -19.61
C LEU A 9 -8.45 -15.50 -19.30
N GLU A 10 -8.38 -14.66 -20.33
CA GLU A 10 -8.30 -13.20 -20.15
C GLU A 10 -9.59 -12.65 -19.55
N PHE A 11 -10.75 -13.14 -19.98
CA PHE A 11 -12.03 -12.77 -19.38
C PHE A 11 -12.16 -13.24 -17.93
N ASN A 12 -11.69 -14.45 -17.60
CA ASN A 12 -11.68 -14.93 -16.21
C ASN A 12 -10.77 -14.07 -15.31
N ARG A 13 -9.60 -13.65 -15.82
CA ARG A 13 -8.71 -12.73 -15.10
C ARG A 13 -9.38 -11.40 -14.84
N LEU A 14 -10.03 -10.82 -15.84
CA LEU A 14 -10.80 -9.58 -15.68
C LEU A 14 -11.81 -9.69 -14.53
N VAL A 15 -12.55 -10.80 -14.41
CA VAL A 15 -13.52 -11.01 -13.32
C VAL A 15 -12.82 -11.10 -11.96
N VAL A 16 -11.68 -11.79 -11.87
CA VAL A 16 -10.89 -11.89 -10.62
C VAL A 16 -10.38 -10.51 -10.20
N ASP A 17 -9.78 -9.75 -11.11
CA ASP A 17 -9.22 -8.44 -10.83
C ASP A 17 -10.30 -7.44 -10.39
N ILE A 18 -11.53 -7.52 -10.94
CA ILE A 18 -12.66 -6.70 -10.49
C ILE A 18 -13.06 -7.03 -9.05
N ASN A 19 -13.11 -8.31 -8.69
CA ASN A 19 -13.43 -8.71 -7.31
C ASN A 19 -12.35 -8.23 -6.33
N GLU A 20 -11.07 -8.30 -6.75
CA GLU A 20 -9.96 -7.76 -5.97
C GLU A 20 -10.07 -6.24 -5.82
N LEU A 21 -10.37 -5.51 -6.89
CA LEU A 21 -10.59 -4.06 -6.85
C LEU A 21 -11.71 -3.68 -5.88
N GLU A 22 -12.84 -4.39 -5.90
CA GLU A 22 -13.95 -4.13 -4.97
C GLU A 22 -13.54 -4.37 -3.50
N PHE A 23 -12.76 -5.42 -3.25
CA PHE A 23 -12.20 -5.70 -1.92
C PHE A 23 -11.22 -4.60 -1.47
N LEU A 24 -10.34 -4.14 -2.36
CA LEU A 24 -9.38 -3.08 -2.09
C LEU A 24 -10.09 -1.74 -1.82
N ASP A 25 -11.09 -1.39 -2.62
CA ASP A 25 -11.91 -0.19 -2.42
C ASP A 25 -12.62 -0.19 -1.05
N LYS A 26 -13.20 -1.33 -0.65
CA LYS A 26 -13.83 -1.48 0.68
C LYS A 26 -12.82 -1.34 1.81
N SER A 27 -11.61 -1.85 1.61
CA SER A 27 -10.53 -1.77 2.60
C SER A 27 -10.02 -0.35 2.74
N LEU A 28 -9.84 0.37 1.63
CA LEU A 28 -9.30 1.73 1.56
C LEU A 28 -10.29 2.82 2.01
N ASN A 29 -11.60 2.63 1.84
CA ASN A 29 -12.60 3.57 2.37
C ASN A 29 -12.53 3.74 3.90
N LYS A 30 -11.92 2.79 4.63
CA LYS A 30 -11.70 2.87 6.08
C LYS A 30 -10.40 3.59 6.45
N VAL A 31 -9.53 3.86 5.48
CA VAL A 31 -8.14 4.29 5.69
C VAL A 31 -8.02 5.79 5.80
N GLY A 32 -8.69 6.56 4.93
CA GLY A 32 -8.60 8.03 4.95
C GLY A 32 -8.87 8.64 6.33
N PRO A 33 -10.03 8.35 6.96
CA PRO A 33 -10.34 8.85 8.31
C PRO A 33 -9.38 8.34 9.41
N LEU A 34 -8.74 7.19 9.18
CA LEU A 34 -7.81 6.60 10.14
C LEU A 34 -6.43 7.26 10.06
N VAL A 35 -5.90 7.48 8.86
CA VAL A 35 -4.62 8.17 8.63
C VAL A 35 -4.67 9.58 9.24
N ASP A 36 -5.70 10.36 8.93
CA ASP A 36 -5.87 11.71 9.49
C ASP A 36 -5.93 11.71 11.02
N ARG A 37 -6.57 10.70 11.61
CA ARG A 37 -6.63 10.52 13.07
C ARG A 37 -5.25 10.21 13.64
N LEU A 38 -4.54 9.23 13.07
CA LEU A 38 -3.22 8.80 13.55
C LEU A 38 -2.19 9.93 13.43
N THR A 39 -2.20 10.71 12.35
CA THR A 39 -1.33 11.87 12.18
C THR A 39 -1.59 12.94 13.24
N ARG A 40 -2.86 13.29 13.49
CA ARG A 40 -3.21 14.26 14.55
C ARG A 40 -2.85 13.77 15.94
N GLU A 41 -3.01 12.47 16.21
CA GLU A 41 -2.60 11.88 17.50
C GLU A 41 -1.09 11.98 17.70
N LEU A 42 -0.30 11.70 16.67
CA LEU A 42 1.16 11.83 16.70
C LEU A 42 1.61 13.27 16.92
N GLU A 43 1.06 14.22 16.16
CA GLU A 43 1.39 15.65 16.28
C GLU A 43 1.09 16.17 17.70
N ASN A 44 -0.04 15.75 18.28
CA ASN A 44 -0.43 16.14 19.64
C ASN A 44 0.46 15.50 20.72
N GLU A 45 0.98 14.30 20.49
CA GLU A 45 1.89 13.62 21.42
C GLU A 45 3.31 14.17 21.32
N GLU A 46 3.81 14.45 20.12
CA GLU A 46 5.13 15.04 19.89
C GLU A 46 5.28 16.37 20.64
N GLN A 47 4.23 17.21 20.64
CA GLN A 47 4.21 18.48 21.38
C GLN A 47 4.36 18.33 22.91
N LYS A 48 4.05 17.15 23.47
CA LYS A 48 4.03 16.90 24.92
C LYS A 48 5.27 16.17 25.42
N ILE A 49 6.15 15.74 24.52
CA ILE A 49 7.20 14.78 24.82
C ILE A 49 8.58 15.40 24.60
N LYS A 50 9.51 15.11 25.53
CA LYS A 50 10.90 15.50 25.39
C LYS A 50 11.63 14.54 24.45
N LEU A 51 12.02 15.04 23.28
CA LEU A 51 12.83 14.32 22.31
C LEU A 51 14.27 14.80 22.32
N TYR A 52 15.22 13.87 22.18
CA TYR A 52 16.64 14.19 22.01
C TYR A 52 17.07 13.83 20.60
N LYS A 53 17.67 14.80 19.89
CA LYS A 53 18.30 14.55 18.59
C LYS A 53 19.79 14.28 18.77
N LEU A 54 20.24 13.15 18.24
CA LEU A 54 21.64 12.74 18.20
C LEU A 54 22.14 12.75 16.75
N LYS A 55 23.36 13.28 16.54
CA LYS A 55 24.04 13.27 15.25
C LYS A 55 24.84 11.98 15.11
N GLY A 56 24.51 11.16 14.13
CA GLY A 56 25.04 9.81 13.92
C GLY A 56 23.99 8.74 14.23
N THR A 57 24.25 7.51 13.80
CA THR A 57 23.41 6.33 14.04
C THR A 57 23.85 5.63 15.34
N TYR A 58 22.96 5.66 16.34
CA TYR A 58 23.21 5.03 17.64
C TYR A 58 22.38 3.75 17.77
N SER A 59 23.05 2.64 18.08
CA SER A 59 22.36 1.45 18.61
C SER A 59 21.92 1.68 20.06
N ASP A 60 21.03 0.82 20.56
CA ASP A 60 20.49 0.91 21.92
C ASP A 60 21.57 1.02 23.02
N ASN A 61 22.72 0.38 22.83
CA ASN A 61 23.82 0.46 23.79
C ASN A 61 24.66 1.74 23.65
N LYS A 62 24.78 2.29 22.43
CA LYS A 62 25.57 3.49 22.16
C LYS A 62 24.85 4.77 22.59
N PHE A 63 23.52 4.84 22.49
CA PHE A 63 22.79 6.07 22.88
C PHE A 63 22.80 6.28 24.40
N ARG A 64 22.82 5.20 25.20
CA ARG A 64 22.86 5.30 26.68
C ARG A 64 24.06 6.11 27.16
N LEU A 65 25.24 5.83 26.61
CA LEU A 65 26.45 6.62 26.91
C LEU A 65 26.29 8.08 26.47
N ALA A 66 25.73 8.32 25.29
CA ALA A 66 25.48 9.67 24.79
C ALA A 66 24.49 10.46 25.68
N MET A 67 23.49 9.80 26.25
CA MET A 67 22.55 10.41 27.19
C MET A 67 23.18 10.69 28.56
N LEU A 68 24.05 9.80 29.05
CA LEU A 68 24.84 10.04 30.27
C LEU A 68 25.74 11.27 30.11
N ILE A 69 26.44 11.41 28.97
CA ILE A 69 27.27 12.58 28.66
C ILE A 69 26.44 13.87 28.63
N ARG A 70 25.17 13.79 28.20
CA ARG A 70 24.22 14.91 28.22
C ARG A 70 23.58 15.17 29.59
N GLY A 71 23.98 14.44 30.63
CA GLY A 71 23.51 14.63 32.01
C GLY A 71 22.14 14.00 32.31
N VAL A 72 21.65 13.09 31.48
CA VAL A 72 20.41 12.35 31.77
C VAL A 72 20.68 11.25 32.80
N SER A 73 19.80 11.11 33.79
CA SER A 73 19.98 10.10 34.84
C SER A 73 19.83 8.67 34.30
N LEU A 74 20.54 7.69 34.90
CA LEU A 74 20.40 6.28 34.53
C LEU A 74 18.94 5.81 34.53
N ASN A 75 18.16 6.18 35.55
CA ASN A 75 16.75 5.83 35.68
C ASN A 75 15.88 6.40 34.55
N GLU A 76 16.19 7.59 34.05
CA GLU A 76 15.50 8.17 32.90
C GLU A 76 15.94 7.49 31.59
N ILE A 77 17.22 7.16 31.44
CA ILE A 77 17.76 6.49 30.24
C ILE A 77 17.08 5.14 30.01
N TYR A 78 16.78 4.37 31.07
CA TYR A 78 16.06 3.10 30.94
C TYR A 78 14.62 3.23 30.42
N LYS A 79 14.06 4.44 30.42
CA LYS A 79 12.72 4.73 29.89
C LYS A 79 12.76 5.24 28.44
N LEU A 80 13.94 5.35 27.85
CA LEU A 80 14.14 5.88 26.50
C LEU A 80 14.45 4.76 25.51
N LYS A 81 14.04 4.97 24.26
CA LYS A 81 14.37 4.15 23.09
C LYS A 81 14.96 5.05 22.01
N ALA A 82 15.95 4.51 21.29
CA ALA A 82 16.52 5.17 20.12
C ALA A 82 15.82 4.71 18.85
N LEU A 83 15.40 5.66 18.01
CA LEU A 83 14.85 5.43 16.68
C LEU A 83 15.76 6.11 15.64
N PRO A 84 16.47 5.33 14.81
CA PRO A 84 17.21 5.88 13.68
C PRO A 84 16.21 6.34 12.60
N ILE A 85 16.27 7.63 12.23
CA ILE A 85 15.37 8.21 11.21
C ILE A 85 16.08 8.49 9.88
N SER A 86 17.41 8.44 9.87
CA SER A 86 18.26 8.51 8.66
C SER A 86 19.66 8.01 8.99
N ASP A 87 20.51 7.85 7.97
CA ASP A 87 21.90 7.38 8.11
C ASP A 87 22.74 8.18 9.13
N ASN A 88 22.34 9.43 9.44
CA ASN A 88 23.08 10.35 10.29
C ASN A 88 22.28 10.99 11.42
N VAL A 89 21.05 10.54 11.69
CA VAL A 89 20.24 11.10 12.77
C VAL A 89 19.49 10.00 13.52
N THR A 90 19.66 10.00 14.83
CA THR A 90 18.87 9.19 15.76
C THR A 90 18.04 10.12 16.65
N ILE A 91 16.73 9.87 16.71
CA ILE A 91 15.85 10.46 17.71
C ILE A 91 15.81 9.53 18.91
N VAL A 92 15.91 10.09 20.11
CA VAL A 92 15.74 9.34 21.36
C VAL A 92 14.55 9.94 22.08
N GLY A 93 13.59 9.10 22.43
CA GLY A 93 12.35 9.49 23.12
C GLY A 93 11.86 8.40 24.06
N PRO A 94 10.75 8.63 24.79
CA PRO A 94 10.15 7.61 25.63
C PRO A 94 9.80 6.35 24.83
N ILE A 95 10.05 5.17 25.42
CA ILE A 95 9.79 3.86 24.78
C ILE A 95 8.37 3.81 24.19
N THR A 96 7.37 4.16 24.98
CA THR A 96 5.94 4.10 24.59
C THR A 96 5.64 4.95 23.35
N PHE A 97 6.27 6.12 23.23
CA PHE A 97 6.09 7.00 22.07
C PHE A 97 6.76 6.45 20.82
N ILE A 98 8.01 5.97 20.95
CA ILE A 98 8.75 5.39 19.83
C ILE A 98 8.02 4.14 19.31
N GLU A 99 7.57 3.26 20.19
CA GLU A 99 6.83 2.05 19.80
C GLU A 99 5.49 2.38 19.11
N LYS A 100 4.77 3.38 19.61
CA LYS A 100 3.53 3.84 18.96
C LYS A 100 3.81 4.42 17.57
N THR A 101 4.88 5.20 17.44
CA THR A 101 5.31 5.78 16.15
C THR A 101 5.72 4.69 15.15
N GLU A 102 6.47 3.69 15.59
CA GLU A 102 6.84 2.53 14.76
C GLU A 102 5.61 1.74 14.30
N GLU A 103 4.64 1.52 15.20
CA GLU A 103 3.38 0.85 14.86
C GLU A 103 2.56 1.65 13.85
N GLN A 104 2.42 2.95 14.05
CA GLN A 104 1.71 3.83 13.10
C GLN A 104 2.42 3.89 11.75
N HIS A 105 3.76 3.86 11.73
CA HIS A 105 4.51 3.78 10.47
C HIS A 105 4.27 2.46 9.74
N ARG A 106 4.25 1.32 10.44
CA ARG A 106 3.90 0.02 9.85
C ARG A 106 2.50 0.03 9.26
N GLN A 107 1.53 0.61 9.97
CA GLN A 107 0.16 0.74 9.48
C GLN A 107 0.07 1.63 8.25
N ALA A 108 0.75 2.78 8.25
CA ALA A 108 0.82 3.67 7.09
C ALA A 108 1.45 2.98 5.87
N GLN A 109 2.52 2.21 6.07
CA GLN A 109 3.16 1.44 5.01
C GLN A 109 2.22 0.38 4.43
N TYR A 110 1.54 -0.39 5.28
CA TYR A 110 0.52 -1.34 4.86
C TYR A 110 -0.57 -0.69 3.98
N TYR A 111 -1.02 0.51 4.34
CA TYR A 111 -2.01 1.24 3.54
C TYR A 111 -1.48 1.75 2.21
N ASN A 112 -0.23 2.22 2.17
CA ASN A 112 0.42 2.59 0.91
C ASN A 112 0.56 1.36 -0.02
N ASP A 113 0.88 0.20 0.53
CA ASP A 113 0.95 -1.05 -0.23
C ASP A 113 -0.43 -1.45 -0.80
N LEU A 114 -1.51 -1.25 -0.04
CA LEU A 114 -2.88 -1.46 -0.54
C LEU A 114 -3.27 -0.47 -1.66
N LEU A 115 -2.88 0.81 -1.54
CA LEU A 115 -3.10 1.81 -2.60
C LEU A 115 -2.35 1.43 -3.88
N LEU A 116 -1.08 1.05 -3.75
CA LEU A 116 -0.27 0.60 -4.88
C LEU A 116 -0.88 -0.63 -5.54
N SER A 117 -1.32 -1.62 -4.75
CA SER A 117 -2.01 -2.81 -5.26
C SER A 117 -3.26 -2.43 -6.05
N ARG A 118 -4.09 -1.52 -5.52
CA ARG A 118 -5.28 -1.02 -6.20
C ARG A 118 -4.97 -0.39 -7.55
N GLU A 119 -3.92 0.43 -7.63
CA GLU A 119 -3.49 1.05 -8.89
C GLU A 119 -3.05 -0.01 -9.90
N GLN A 120 -2.28 -1.00 -9.47
CA GLN A 120 -1.83 -2.11 -10.30
C GLN A 120 -3.01 -2.95 -10.82
N THR A 121 -3.98 -3.28 -9.94
CA THR A 121 -5.20 -4.01 -10.33
C THR A 121 -6.03 -3.22 -11.34
N LEU A 122 -6.16 -1.90 -11.16
CA LEU A 122 -6.86 -1.04 -12.13
C LEU A 122 -6.18 -1.06 -13.50
N ASP A 123 -4.85 -1.01 -13.54
CA ASP A 123 -4.12 -1.06 -14.80
C ASP A 123 -4.21 -2.45 -15.46
N ALA A 124 -4.23 -3.53 -14.69
CA ALA A 124 -4.49 -4.88 -15.19
C ALA A 124 -5.88 -4.99 -15.84
N ILE A 125 -6.91 -4.46 -15.19
CA ILE A 125 -8.28 -4.39 -15.72
C ILE A 125 -8.31 -3.62 -17.05
N LYS A 126 -7.69 -2.43 -17.12
CA LYS A 126 -7.61 -1.65 -18.37
C LYS A 126 -6.96 -2.44 -19.50
N GLN A 127 -5.86 -3.13 -19.23
CA GLN A 127 -5.16 -3.93 -20.23
C GLN A 127 -6.01 -5.12 -20.70
N ALA A 128 -6.68 -5.82 -19.79
CA ALA A 128 -7.57 -6.93 -20.13
C ALA A 128 -8.76 -6.44 -20.99
N LEU A 129 -9.38 -5.33 -20.62
CA LEU A 129 -10.47 -4.72 -21.40
C LEU A 129 -10.02 -4.36 -22.82
N LYS A 130 -8.84 -3.75 -22.98
CA LYS A 130 -8.28 -3.40 -24.29
C LYS A 130 -8.02 -4.64 -25.16
N ARG A 131 -7.55 -5.73 -24.57
CA ARG A 131 -7.31 -7.00 -25.29
C ARG A 131 -8.60 -7.68 -25.69
N LEU A 132 -9.65 -7.57 -24.87
CA LEU A 132 -10.98 -8.06 -25.20
C LEU A 132 -11.63 -7.19 -26.28
N GLU A 133 -11.43 -5.88 -26.31
CA GLU A 133 -12.03 -5.04 -27.35
C GLU A 133 -11.64 -5.45 -28.78
N TYR A 134 -10.40 -5.93 -28.97
CA TYR A 134 -9.82 -6.29 -30.27
C TYR A 134 -9.38 -7.76 -30.34
N VAL A 135 -10.32 -8.69 -30.19
CA VAL A 135 -10.04 -10.14 -30.34
C VAL A 135 -9.96 -10.53 -31.81
N ASN A 136 -8.85 -11.17 -32.21
CA ASN A 136 -8.70 -11.77 -33.54
C ASN A 136 -9.58 -13.05 -33.65
N PRO A 137 -10.28 -13.29 -34.76
CA PRO A 137 -11.05 -14.53 -34.97
C PRO A 137 -10.26 -15.82 -34.74
N ASN A 138 -8.95 -15.82 -35.01
CA ASN A 138 -8.07 -16.96 -34.74
C ASN A 138 -7.85 -17.22 -33.24
N ASP A 139 -7.83 -16.18 -32.41
CA ASP A 139 -7.74 -16.29 -30.95
C ASP A 139 -9.04 -16.83 -30.37
N LEU A 140 -10.17 -16.41 -30.92
CA LEU A 140 -11.48 -16.95 -30.55
C LEU A 140 -11.56 -18.46 -30.81
N LYS A 141 -11.16 -18.88 -32.01
CA LYS A 141 -11.11 -20.28 -32.42
C LYS A 141 -10.15 -21.10 -31.56
N PHE A 142 -8.96 -20.55 -31.26
CA PHE A 142 -7.97 -21.20 -30.38
C PHE A 142 -8.47 -21.35 -28.94
N SER A 143 -9.22 -20.37 -28.44
CA SER A 143 -9.74 -20.34 -27.07
C SER A 143 -10.90 -21.32 -26.84
N GLY A 144 -11.45 -21.93 -27.90
CA GLY A 144 -12.63 -22.79 -27.80
C GLY A 144 -13.90 -22.05 -27.36
N VAL A 145 -13.93 -20.73 -27.51
CA VAL A 145 -15.07 -19.87 -27.15
C VAL A 145 -15.98 -19.74 -28.37
N THR A 146 -17.27 -19.97 -28.17
CA THR A 146 -18.27 -19.79 -29.24
C THR A 146 -18.50 -18.31 -29.52
N VAL A 147 -19.02 -17.98 -30.72
CA VAL A 147 -19.35 -16.59 -31.08
C VAL A 147 -20.39 -15.99 -30.13
N LEU A 148 -21.35 -16.79 -29.65
CA LEU A 148 -22.37 -16.33 -28.71
C LEU A 148 -21.75 -15.97 -27.35
N GLU A 149 -20.94 -16.88 -26.78
CA GLU A 149 -20.22 -16.61 -25.53
C GLU A 149 -19.31 -15.38 -25.64
N TRP A 150 -18.68 -15.18 -26.81
CA TRP A 150 -17.88 -13.99 -27.08
C TRP A 150 -18.68 -12.69 -27.03
N LEU A 151 -19.86 -12.66 -27.65
CA LEU A 151 -20.73 -11.48 -27.65
C LEU A 151 -21.15 -11.13 -26.22
N ASP A 152 -21.48 -12.13 -25.41
CA ASP A 152 -21.83 -11.94 -23.99
C ASP A 152 -20.63 -11.38 -23.19
N MET A 153 -19.45 -11.98 -23.34
CA MET A 153 -18.22 -11.50 -22.70
C MET A 153 -17.87 -10.06 -23.09
N ASN A 154 -17.94 -9.74 -24.38
CA ASN A 154 -17.67 -8.38 -24.88
C ASN A 154 -18.69 -7.37 -24.35
N TYR A 155 -19.97 -7.74 -24.29
CA TYR A 155 -21.01 -6.90 -23.69
C TYR A 155 -20.73 -6.59 -22.22
N ILE A 156 -20.34 -7.61 -21.44
CA ILE A 156 -19.97 -7.45 -20.02
C ILE A 156 -18.73 -6.54 -19.89
N ALA A 157 -17.69 -6.78 -20.70
CA ALA A 157 -16.47 -5.97 -20.70
C ALA A 157 -16.76 -4.49 -20.99
N LYS A 158 -17.61 -4.18 -21.98
CA LYS A 158 -18.03 -2.80 -22.29
C LYS A 158 -18.76 -2.13 -21.12
N LYS A 159 -19.62 -2.87 -20.42
CA LYS A 159 -20.30 -2.34 -19.22
C LYS A 159 -19.30 -2.01 -18.11
N ILE A 160 -18.35 -2.90 -17.85
CA ILE A 160 -17.30 -2.68 -16.83
C ILE A 160 -16.49 -1.43 -17.18
N SER A 161 -16.04 -1.30 -18.43
CA SER A 161 -15.30 -0.12 -18.89
C SER A 161 -16.07 1.18 -18.64
N ALA A 162 -17.36 1.21 -18.96
CA ALA A 162 -18.24 2.35 -18.73
C ALA A 162 -18.42 2.68 -17.23
N ILE A 163 -18.59 1.67 -16.37
CA ILE A 163 -18.73 1.84 -14.92
C ILE A 163 -17.46 2.44 -14.32
N LEU A 164 -16.29 1.92 -14.71
CA LEU A 164 -14.99 2.38 -14.22
C LEU A 164 -14.53 3.70 -14.88
N LYS A 165 -15.29 4.24 -15.83
CA LYS A 165 -14.97 5.45 -16.61
C LYS A 165 -13.57 5.37 -17.25
N LEU A 166 -13.18 4.19 -17.70
CA LEU A 166 -11.89 3.95 -18.34
C LEU A 166 -12.02 4.31 -19.82
N GLY A 167 -11.87 5.60 -20.13
CA GLY A 167 -11.79 6.15 -21.49
C GLY A 167 -10.36 6.21 -22.00
#